data_AF-A0A925PP52-F1
#
_entry.id   AF-A0A925PP52-F1
#
_cell.length_a   1.000
_cell.length_b   1.000
_cell.length_c   1.000
_cell.angle_alpha   90.00
_cell.angle_beta   90.00
_cell.angle_gamma   90.00
#
_symmetry.space_group_name_H-M   'P 1'
#
loop_
_entity.id
_entity.type
_entity.pdbx_description
1 polymer ?
#
loop_
_entity_poly.entity_id
_entity_poly.type
_entity_poly.pdbx_seq_one_letter_code
_entity_poly.pdbx_strand_id
1 'polypeptide(L)' 'MRLEIKGISKSYGEHVALNDIGISVPEIRAVALLGPSGSGKSTLLRIIAGLETPDAGEIFLNGDRLQYTEQYLLQHRR' A
#
# COMPACT_ATOMS: atom_id res chain seq x y z
N MET A 1 0.31 -14.24 5.99
CA MET A 1 -0.27 -12.89 6.05
C MET A 1 -1.12 -12.70 4.82
N ARG A 2 -2.34 -12.19 4.97
CA ARG A 2 -3.22 -11.79 3.85
C ARG A 2 -3.09 -10.30 3.60
N LEU A 3 -3.01 -9.88 2.34
CA LEU A 3 -3.01 -8.48 1.92
C LEU A 3 -4.16 -8.25 0.95
N GLU A 4 -4.91 -7.19 1.17
CA GLU A 4 -5.95 -6.72 0.26
C GLU A 4 -5.80 -5.21 0.06
N ILE A 5 -5.68 -4.79 -1.18
CA ILE A 5 -5.51 -3.41 -1.61
C ILE A 5 -6.71 -3.08 -2.49
N LYS A 6 -7.41 -1.98 -2.17
CA LYS A 6 -8.61 -1.55 -2.87
C LYS A 6 -8.47 -0.11 -3.32
N GLY A 7 -8.37 0.07 -4.63
CA GLY A 7 -8.40 1.37 -5.30
C GLY A 7 -7.37 2.37 -4.77
N ILE A 8 -6.15 1.92 -4.47
CA ILE A 8 -5.11 2.81 -3.98
C ILE A 8 -4.68 3.77 -5.09
N SER A 9 -4.79 5.05 -4.79
CA SER A 9 -4.37 6.15 -5.66
C SER A 9 -3.43 7.09 -4.90
N LYS A 10 -2.44 7.63 -5.62
CA LYS A 10 -1.46 8.57 -5.07
C LYS A 10 -0.92 9.49 -6.16
N SER A 11 -0.95 10.79 -5.91
CA SER A 11 -0.39 11.81 -6.78
C SER A 11 0.57 12.72 -6.02
N TYR A 12 1.59 13.22 -6.71
CA TYR A 12 2.52 14.23 -6.22
C TYR A 12 2.44 15.44 -7.15
N GLY A 13 1.67 16.45 -6.77
CA GLY A 13 1.29 17.54 -7.67
C GLY A 13 0.52 17.00 -8.86
N GLU A 14 0.96 17.30 -10.08
CA GLU A 14 0.35 16.82 -11.33
C GLU A 14 0.77 15.39 -11.70
N HIS A 15 1.76 14.81 -11.01
CA HIS A 15 2.26 13.48 -11.33
C HIS A 15 1.46 12.39 -10.60
N VAL A 16 0.72 11.59 -11.37
CA VAL A 16 -0.02 10.42 -10.85
C VAL A 16 0.94 9.24 -10.68
N ALA A 17 1.29 8.92 -9.44
CA ALA A 17 2.20 7.81 -9.12
C ALA A 17 1.48 6.46 -9.04
N LEU A 18 0.22 6.45 -8.57
CA LEU A 18 -0.64 5.27 -8.50
C LEU A 18 -2.07 5.68 -8.88
N ASN A 19 -2.74 4.85 -9.68
CA ASN A 19 -4.09 5.10 -10.15
C ASN A 19 -4.94 3.83 -9.98
N ASP A 20 -5.84 3.84 -9.00
CA ASP A 20 -6.83 2.79 -8.73
C ASP A 20 -6.24 1.37 -8.64
N ILE A 21 -5.17 1.21 -7.85
CA ILE A 21 -4.49 -0.08 -7.71
C ILE A 21 -5.31 -1.01 -6.82
N GLY A 22 -5.65 -2.19 -7.36
CA GLY A 22 -6.33 -3.27 -6.64
C GLY A 22 -5.53 -4.58 -6.67
N ILE A 23 -5.27 -5.18 -5.51
CA ILE A 23 -4.51 -6.44 -5.37
C ILE A 23 -5.11 -7.26 -4.21
N SER A 24 -5.27 -8.56 -4.38
CA SER A 24 -5.63 -9.48 -3.29
C SER A 24 -4.65 -10.64 -3.25
N VAL A 25 -3.96 -10.82 -2.12
CA VAL A 25 -3.01 -11.91 -1.87
C VAL A 25 -3.42 -12.64 -0.59
N PRO A 26 -4.07 -13.81 -0.68
CA PRO A 26 -4.60 -14.52 0.48
C PRO A 26 -3.51 -15.10 1.38
N GLU A 27 -2.40 -15.58 0.82
CA GLU A 27 -1.28 -16.17 1.56
C GLU A 27 0.07 -15.67 1.04
N ILE A 28 0.57 -14.58 1.61
CA ILE A 28 1.91 -14.08 1.29
C ILE A 28 2.97 -15.01 1.89
N ARG A 29 3.73 -15.68 1.02
CA ARG A 29 5.05 -16.23 1.32
C ARG A 29 6.18 -15.34 0.80
N ALA A 30 6.06 -14.91 -0.45
CA ALA A 30 6.92 -13.91 -1.09
C ALA A 30 6.16 -13.28 -2.26
N VAL A 31 6.31 -11.96 -2.46
CA VAL A 31 5.74 -11.22 -3.59
C VAL A 31 6.80 -10.28 -4.14
N ALA A 32 6.97 -10.26 -5.46
CA ALA A 32 7.86 -9.34 -6.15
C ALA A 32 7.02 -8.34 -6.96
N LEU A 33 7.32 -7.04 -6.80
CA LEU A 33 6.72 -5.98 -7.58
C LEU A 33 7.73 -5.52 -8.65
N LEU A 34 7.39 -5.75 -9.92
CA LEU A 34 8.26 -5.48 -11.07
C LEU A 34 7.70 -4.33 -11.93
N GLY A 35 8.57 -3.62 -12.63
CA GLY A 35 8.20 -2.52 -13.52
C GLY A 35 9.31 -1.48 -13.72
N PRO A 36 9.22 -0.63 -14.74
CA PRO A 36 10.25 0.37 -15.07
C PRO A 36 10.43 1.42 -13.97
N SER A 37 11.55 2.15 -13.98
CA SER A 37 11.74 3.27 -13.05
C SER A 37 10.59 4.28 -13.18
N GLY A 38 10.14 4.85 -12.06
CA GLY A 38 9.00 5.77 -12.02
C GLY A 38 7.61 5.15 -12.07
N SER A 39 7.47 3.83 -12.22
CA SER A 39 6.15 3.16 -12.32
C SER A 39 5.34 3.06 -11.01
N GLY A 40 5.69 3.83 -9.97
CA GLY A 40 4.96 3.81 -8.68
C GLY A 40 5.33 2.71 -7.69
N LYS A 41 6.28 1.81 -7.99
CA LYS A 41 6.61 0.65 -7.12
C LYS A 41 6.97 1.03 -5.69
N SER A 42 7.95 1.94 -5.54
CA SER A 42 8.39 2.41 -4.22
C SER A 42 7.28 3.14 -3.49
N THR A 43 6.41 3.86 -4.22
CA THR A 43 5.22 4.52 -3.64
C THR A 43 4.27 3.48 -3.06
N LEU A 44 3.90 2.45 -3.84
CA LEU A 44 3.02 1.38 -3.37
C LEU A 44 3.62 0.64 -2.16
N LEU A 45 4.91 0.30 -2.20
CA LEU A 45 5.58 -0.38 -1.09
C LEU A 45 5.64 0.49 0.17
N ARG A 46 5.88 1.80 0.07
CA ARG A 46 5.84 2.72 1.22
C ARG A 46 4.44 2.83 1.80
N ILE A 47 3.41 2.86 0.96
CA ILE A 47 2.00 2.88 1.40
C ILE A 47 1.63 1.59 2.13
N ILE A 48 2.04 0.42 1.62
CA ILE A 48 1.84 -0.88 2.29
C ILE A 48 2.59 -0.92 3.63
N ALA A 49 3.79 -0.36 3.68
CA ALA A 49 4.61 -0.29 4.90
C ALA A 49 4.13 0.76 5.92
N GLY A 50 3.07 1.52 5.61
CA GLY A 50 2.57 2.60 6.48
C GLY A 50 3.50 3.82 6.56
N LEU A 51 4.46 3.95 5.64
CA LEU A 51 5.41 5.08 5.58
C LEU A 51 4.90 6.26 4.76
N GLU A 52 3.81 6.05 4.02
CA GLU A 52 3.20 7.03 3.13
C GLU A 52 1.68 6.84 3.18
N THR A 53 0.91 7.92 3.26
CA THR A 53 -0.57 7.85 3.25
C THR A 53 -1.07 7.95 1.81
N PRO A 54 -1.95 7.05 1.35
CA PRO A 54 -2.57 7.14 0.04
C PRO A 54 -3.56 8.31 -0.01
N ASP A 55 -3.82 8.86 -1.18
CA ASP A 55 -4.80 9.94 -1.33
C ASP A 55 -6.24 9.38 -1.38
N ALA A 56 -6.38 8.15 -1.86
CA ALA A 56 -7.64 7.40 -1.86
C ALA A 56 -7.38 5.90 -1.77
N GLY A 57 -8.42 5.15 -1.42
CA GLY A 57 -8.38 3.71 -1.31
C GLY A 57 -8.03 3.20 0.09
N GLU A 58 -7.95 1.88 0.21
CA GLU A 58 -7.83 1.19 1.50
C GLU A 58 -6.91 -0.02 1.39
N ILE A 59 -6.16 -0.29 2.46
CA ILE A 59 -5.35 -1.50 2.61
C ILE A 59 -5.86 -2.28 3.82
N PHE A 60 -5.96 -3.59 3.67
CA PHE A 60 -6.28 -4.53 4.73
C PHE A 60 -5.15 -5.55 4.88
N LEU A 61 -4.69 -5.73 6.11
CA LEU A 61 -3.71 -6.74 6.50
C LEU A 61 -4.41 -7.75 7.40
N ASN A 62 -4.41 -9.02 7.00
CA ASN A 62 -5.12 -10.10 7.70
C ASN A 62 -6.62 -9.82 7.97
N GLY A 63 -7.24 -8.94 7.16
CA GLY A 63 -8.64 -8.53 7.32
C GLY A 63 -8.83 -7.22 8.08
N ASP A 64 -7.80 -6.74 8.79
CA ASP A 64 -7.85 -5.47 9.52
C ASP A 64 -7.43 -4.31 8.63
N ARG A 65 -8.21 -3.24 8.64
CA ARG A 65 -7.91 -2.04 7.86
C ARG A 65 -6.69 -1.32 8.45
N LEU A 66 -5.66 -1.12 7.63
CA LEU A 66 -4.49 -0.32 7.97
C LEU A 66 -4.89 1.14 8.22
N GLN A 67 -4.54 1.66 9.40
CA GLN A 67 -4.68 3.08 9.70
C GLN A 67 -3.30 3.74 9.68
N TYR A 68 -3.23 4.91 9.05
CA TYR A 68 -1.99 5.69 8.90
C TYR A 68 -1.71 6.61 10.10
N THR A 69 -2.20 6.24 11.28
CA THR A 69 -1.94 6.95 12.54
C THR A 69 -0.71 6.37 13.23
N GLU A 70 0.08 7.21 13.91
CA GLU A 70 1.28 6.73 14.61
C GLU A 70 0.97 5.62 15.61
N GLN A 71 -0.11 5.76 16.38
CA GLN A 71 -0.52 4.77 17.38
C GLN A 71 -0.79 3.39 16.75
N TYR A 72 -1.47 3.35 15.60
CA TYR A 72 -1.76 2.09 14.90
C TYR A 72 -0.50 1.47 14.30
N LEU A 73 0.34 2.29 13.67
CA LEU A 73 1.57 1.84 13.02
C LEU A 73 2.58 1.27 14.03
N LEU A 74 2.67 1.86 15.23
CA LEU A 74 3.53 1.36 16.30
C LEU A 74 3.11 -0.04 16.80
N GLN A 75 1.82 -0.37 16.77
CA GLN A 75 1.33 -1.70 17.16
C GLN A 75 1.73 -2.80 16.16
N HIS A 76 2.05 -2.42 14.92
CA HIS A 76 2.38 -3.34 13.82
C HIS A 76 3.87 -3.34 13.47
N ARG A 77 4.67 -2.47 14.09
CA ARG A 77 6.13 -2.54 14.04
C ARG A 77 6.61 -3.64 14.98
N ARG A 78 7.00 -4.78 14.40
CA ARG A 78 7.87 -5.75 15.07
C ARG A 78 9.32 -5.30 15.02
#